data_AF-A0A1V5NTG8-F1
#
_entry.id   AF-A0A1V5NTG8-F1
#
_cell.length_a   1.000
_cell.length_b   1.000
_cell.length_c   1.000
_cell.angle_alpha   90.00
_cell.angle_beta   90.00
_cell.angle_gamma   90.00
#
_symmetry.space_group_name_H-M   'P 1'
#
loop_
_entity.id
_entity.type
_entity.pdbx_description
1 polymer ?
#
loop_
_entity_poly.entity_id
_entity_poly.type
_entity_poly.pdbx_seq_one_letter_code
_entity_poly.pdbx_strand_id
1 'polypeptide(L)'
;MAELDNGAAQENQRIKEEWVSALIELNKQLKQWTVEQIKEWEKDPRQAVVPCVIETTTERQEEYLGRYFAPMLVITSEECEVVVRPVGRFAIGAIGQVCMTNNRQTVNFLYSRKKGWLVMENRKPLTREIFLGLLEQMC
;
A
#
# COMPACT_ATOMS: atom_id res chain seq x y z
N MET A 1 6.75 37.99 4.58
CA MET A 1 6.48 37.09 3.44
C MET A 1 7.28 35.79 3.51
N ALA A 2 8.56 35.82 3.95
CA ALA A 2 9.38 34.61 4.15
C ALA A 2 8.94 33.69 5.31
N GLU A 3 8.31 34.22 6.36
CA GLU A 3 7.91 33.41 7.53
C GLU A 3 6.67 32.54 7.27
N LEU A 4 5.76 32.98 6.38
CA LEU A 4 4.57 32.21 5.99
C LEU A 4 4.94 31.03 5.07
N ASP A 5 5.95 31.22 4.22
CA ASP A 5 6.46 30.22 3.28
C ASP A 5 7.22 29.09 4.02
N ASN A 6 8.01 29.45 5.05
CA ASN A 6 8.75 28.48 5.85
C ASN A 6 7.83 27.55 6.66
N GLY A 7 6.69 28.06 7.15
CA GLY A 7 5.70 27.25 7.87
C GLY A 7 5.00 26.20 6.99
N ALA A 8 4.66 26.56 5.75
CA ALA A 8 4.03 25.65 4.80
C ALA A 8 5.00 24.56 4.32
N ALA A 9 6.25 24.93 4.04
CA ALA A 9 7.29 23.97 3.65
C ALA A 9 7.57 22.94 4.76
N GLN A 10 7.65 23.38 6.02
CA GLN A 10 7.87 22.51 7.16
C GLN A 10 6.70 21.55 7.40
N GLU A 11 5.46 22.02 7.25
CA GLU A 11 4.26 21.17 7.38
C GLU A 11 4.18 20.15 6.24
N ASN A 12 4.46 20.54 4.99
CA ASN A 12 4.51 19.63 3.85
C ASN A 12 5.57 18.54 4.05
N GLN A 13 6.73 18.89 4.62
CA GLN A 13 7.77 17.92 4.94
C GLN A 13 7.29 16.92 5.99
N ARG A 14 6.64 17.36 7.07
CA ARG A 14 6.05 16.46 8.10
C ARG A 14 4.98 15.55 7.50
N ILE A 15 4.10 16.10 6.67
CA ILE A 15 3.04 15.34 5.98
C ILE A 15 3.67 14.26 5.09
N LYS A 16 4.74 14.58 4.36
CA LYS A 16 5.47 13.62 3.52
C LYS A 16 6.11 12.53 4.37
N GLU A 17 6.81 12.89 5.43
CA GLU A 17 7.48 11.93 6.32
C GLU A 17 6.49 10.93 6.91
N GLU A 18 5.39 11.43 7.48
CA GLU A 18 4.34 10.55 8.00
C GLU A 18 3.70 9.68 6.93
N TRP A 19 3.50 10.21 5.73
CA TRP A 19 2.92 9.45 4.62
C TRP A 19 3.83 8.29 4.24
N VAL A 20 5.12 8.57 4.07
CA VAL A 20 6.13 7.56 3.75
C VAL A 20 6.24 6.55 4.90
N SER A 21 6.21 6.98 6.16
CA SER A 21 6.18 6.05 7.31
C SER A 21 4.95 5.14 7.30
N ALA A 22 3.76 5.67 7.01
CA ALA A 22 2.55 4.86 6.91
C ALA A 22 2.64 3.81 5.78
N LEU A 23 3.24 4.18 4.64
CA LEU A 23 3.47 3.29 3.51
C LEU A 23 4.48 2.19 3.82
N ILE A 24 5.56 2.52 4.54
CA ILE A 24 6.55 1.53 4.99
C ILE A 24 5.90 0.51 5.92
N GLU A 25 5.13 0.97 6.91
CA GLU A 25 4.46 0.09 7.86
C GLU A 25 3.40 -0.78 7.17
N LEU A 26 2.64 -0.22 6.23
CA LEU A 26 1.70 -1.00 5.42
C LEU A 26 2.42 -2.11 4.66
N ASN A 27 3.46 -1.78 3.90
CA ASN A 27 4.18 -2.77 3.10
C ASN A 27 4.76 -3.88 3.97
N LYS A 28 5.35 -3.53 5.12
CA LYS A 28 5.86 -4.50 6.10
C LYS A 28 4.75 -5.44 6.58
N GLN A 29 3.59 -4.90 6.92
CA GLN A 29 2.43 -5.67 7.36
C GLN A 29 1.91 -6.60 6.26
N LEU A 30 1.68 -6.09 5.04
CA LEU A 30 1.19 -6.89 3.92
C LEU A 30 2.17 -7.99 3.52
N LYS A 31 3.47 -7.67 3.48
CA LYS A 31 4.53 -8.65 3.24
C LYS A 31 4.49 -9.75 4.29
N GLN A 32 4.42 -9.40 5.58
CA GLN A 32 4.36 -10.38 6.65
C GLN A 32 3.15 -11.31 6.47
N TRP A 33 1.95 -10.76 6.26
CA TRP A 33 0.74 -11.55 6.04
C TRP A 33 0.86 -12.48 4.84
N THR A 34 1.44 -12.00 3.74
CA THR A 34 1.62 -12.79 2.51
C THR A 34 2.64 -13.91 2.73
N VAL A 35 3.78 -13.64 3.35
CA VAL A 35 4.82 -14.65 3.64
C VAL A 35 4.30 -15.72 4.60
N GLU A 36 3.54 -15.32 5.62
CA GLU A 36 2.88 -16.28 6.52
C GLU A 36 1.89 -17.16 5.77
N GLN A 37 1.11 -16.59 4.84
CA GLN A 37 0.17 -17.35 4.03
C GLN A 37 0.86 -18.29 3.04
N ILE A 38 1.95 -17.85 2.42
CA ILE A 38 2.80 -18.67 1.55
C ILE A 38 3.28 -19.93 2.27
N LYS A 39 3.76 -19.81 3.52
CA LYS A 39 4.20 -20.97 4.31
C LYS A 39 3.07 -21.99 4.54
N GLU A 40 1.82 -21.56 4.60
CA GLU A 40 0.69 -22.47 4.71
C GLU A 40 0.38 -23.14 3.36
N TRP A 41 0.48 -22.40 2.25
CA TRP A 41 0.33 -22.93 0.90
C TRP A 41 1.42 -23.94 0.52
N GLU A 42 2.67 -23.71 0.93
CA GLU A 42 3.79 -24.64 0.73
C GLU A 42 3.58 -26.02 1.40
N LYS A 43 2.68 -26.12 2.39
CA LYS A 43 2.36 -27.38 3.05
C LYS A 43 1.35 -28.23 2.28
N ASP A 44 0.60 -27.66 1.33
CA ASP A 44 -0.34 -28.43 0.50
C ASP A 44 0.37 -28.97 -0.75
N PRO A 45 0.63 -30.29 -0.84
CA PRO A 45 1.32 -30.89 -2.00
C PRO A 45 0.52 -30.80 -3.31
N ARG A 46 -0.74 -30.34 -3.28
CA ARG A 46 -1.56 -30.10 -4.47
C ARG A 46 -1.37 -28.69 -5.03
N GLN A 47 -0.68 -27.81 -4.32
CA GLN A 47 -0.48 -26.43 -4.72
C GLN A 47 0.78 -26.32 -5.59
N ALA A 48 0.58 -26.23 -6.91
CA ALA A 48 1.68 -26.27 -7.89
C ALA A 48 2.45 -24.94 -8.00
N VAL A 49 1.82 -23.82 -7.64
CA VAL A 49 2.39 -22.47 -7.81
C VAL A 49 2.28 -21.71 -6.50
N VAL A 50 3.45 -21.39 -5.92
CA VAL A 50 3.55 -20.58 -4.69
C VAL A 50 4.02 -19.18 -5.08
N PRO A 51 3.24 -18.13 -4.77
CA PRO A 51 3.64 -16.76 -5.14
C PRO A 51 4.85 -16.30 -4.33
N CYS A 52 5.66 -15.44 -4.94
CA CYS A 52 6.76 -14.73 -4.29
C CYS A 52 6.35 -13.29 -3.99
N VAL A 53 7.03 -12.69 -3.01
CA VAL A 53 6.79 -11.30 -2.59
C VAL A 53 8.05 -10.48 -2.84
N ILE A 54 7.93 -9.44 -3.65
CA ILE A 54 9.01 -8.56 -4.06
C ILE A 54 8.72 -7.16 -3.52
N GLU A 55 9.63 -6.64 -2.69
CA GLU A 55 9.63 -5.24 -2.27
C GLU A 55 10.39 -4.40 -3.30
N THR A 56 9.79 -3.30 -3.73
CA THR A 56 10.45 -2.33 -4.59
C THR A 56 10.01 -0.91 -4.21
N THR A 57 10.55 0.08 -4.89
CA THR A 57 10.19 1.49 -4.68
C THR A 57 9.72 2.12 -5.98
N THR A 58 8.83 3.09 -5.87
CA THR A 58 8.35 3.89 -6.99
C THR A 58 8.55 5.37 -6.70
N GLU A 59 8.98 6.12 -7.71
CA GLU A 59 9.05 7.58 -7.62
C GLU A 59 7.64 8.17 -7.73
N ARG A 60 7.31 9.09 -6.83
CA ARG A 60 6.08 9.87 -6.85
C ARG A 60 6.42 11.35 -6.95
N GLN A 61 5.63 12.06 -7.73
CA GLN A 61 5.63 13.51 -7.81
C GLN A 61 4.22 13.98 -7.47
N GLU A 62 4.08 14.70 -6.36
CA GLU A 62 2.83 15.32 -5.96
C GLU A 62 2.98 16.84 -5.91
N GLU A 63 1.89 17.56 -6.17
CA GLU A 63 1.86 19.03 -6.21
C GLU A 63 2.36 19.64 -4.89
N TYR A 64 1.91 19.11 -3.75
CA TYR A 64 2.19 19.67 -2.42
C TYR A 64 3.39 19.02 -1.71
N LEU A 65 3.72 17.77 -2.03
CA LEU A 65 4.79 17.02 -1.35
C LEU A 65 6.11 16.98 -2.14
N GLY A 66 6.09 17.39 -3.41
CA GLY A 66 7.24 17.31 -4.30
C GLY A 66 7.56 15.86 -4.71
N ARG A 67 8.84 15.59 -5.01
CA ARG A 67 9.33 14.24 -5.34
C ARG A 67 9.70 13.46 -4.10
N TYR A 68 9.38 12.17 -4.13
CA TYR A 68 9.84 11.21 -3.14
C TYR A 68 9.76 9.78 -3.69
N PHE A 69 10.53 8.89 -3.09
CA PHE A 69 10.43 7.45 -3.33
C PHE A 69 9.52 6.82 -2.28
N ALA A 70 8.66 5.92 -2.71
CA ALA A 70 7.68 5.27 -1.86
C ALA A 70 7.72 3.75 -2.05
N PRO A 71 7.57 2.97 -0.97
CA PRO A 71 7.61 1.52 -1.06
C PRO A 71 6.35 0.99 -1.76
N MET A 72 6.54 -0.07 -2.53
CA MET A 72 5.49 -0.83 -3.18
C MET A 72 5.78 -2.32 -3.09
N LEU A 73 4.72 -3.13 -3.12
CA LEU A 73 4.80 -4.58 -3.04
C LEU A 73 4.32 -5.18 -4.35
N VAL A 74 5.06 -6.16 -4.86
CA VAL A 74 4.62 -7.00 -5.97
C VAL A 74 4.53 -8.42 -5.47
N ILE A 75 3.35 -9.02 -5.58
CA ILE A 75 3.08 -10.41 -5.23
C ILE A 75 2.84 -11.13 -6.54
N THR A 76 3.74 -12.03 -6.91
CA THR A 76 3.78 -12.57 -8.27
C THR A 76 4.09 -14.05 -8.30
N SER A 77 3.63 -14.73 -9.35
CA SER A 77 3.84 -16.13 -9.65
C SER A 77 3.80 -16.32 -11.18
N GLU A 78 3.87 -17.56 -11.68
CA GLU A 78 3.78 -17.81 -13.12
C GLU A 78 2.45 -17.36 -13.73
N GLU A 79 1.35 -17.40 -12.96
CA GLU A 79 -0.01 -17.16 -13.47
C GLU A 79 -0.65 -15.86 -12.92
N CYS A 80 -0.09 -15.30 -11.85
CA CYS A 80 -0.64 -14.15 -11.14
C CYS A 80 0.41 -13.05 -10.91
N GLU A 81 0.02 -11.80 -11.14
CA GLU A 81 0.76 -10.62 -10.66
C GLU A 81 -0.22 -9.64 -9.99
N VAL A 82 0.02 -9.35 -8.72
CA VAL A 82 -0.71 -8.33 -7.96
C VAL A 82 0.27 -7.28 -7.46
N VAL A 83 -0.02 -6.02 -7.78
CA VAL A 83 0.78 -4.87 -7.42
C VAL A 83 0.05 -4.03 -6.39
N VAL A 84 0.69 -3.80 -5.25
CA VAL A 84 0.26 -2.85 -4.22
C VAL A 84 1.15 -1.61 -4.30
N ARG A 85 0.61 -0.50 -4.80
CA ARG A 85 1.38 0.72 -5.05
C ARG A 85 0.74 1.98 -4.46
N PRO A 86 1.54 2.95 -4.00
CA PRO A 86 1.03 4.24 -3.58
C PRO A 86 0.44 4.99 -4.78
N VAL A 87 -0.77 5.53 -4.61
CA VAL A 87 -1.41 6.43 -5.57
C VAL A 87 -1.05 7.86 -5.22
N GLY A 88 -1.17 8.21 -3.95
CA GLY A 88 -0.72 9.51 -3.44
C GLY A 88 -1.53 10.00 -2.26
N ARG A 89 -1.28 11.22 -1.81
CA ARG A 89 -2.00 11.84 -0.69
C ARG A 89 -2.97 12.91 -1.19
N PHE A 90 -4.23 12.84 -0.75
CA PHE A 90 -5.22 13.86 -1.09
C PHE A 90 -4.98 15.15 -0.28
N ALA A 91 -5.18 16.29 -0.94
CA ALA A 91 -5.06 17.61 -0.33
C ALA A 91 -6.20 17.94 0.66
N ILE A 92 -7.36 17.28 0.53
CA ILE A 92 -8.54 17.52 1.39
C ILE A 92 -8.97 16.22 2.07
N GLY A 93 -8.99 16.25 3.39
CA GLY A 93 -9.13 15.06 4.24
C GLY A 93 -7.78 14.37 4.35
N ALA A 94 -7.28 14.16 5.58
CA ALA A 94 -5.96 13.56 5.84
C ALA A 94 -5.92 12.08 5.42
N ILE A 95 -5.89 11.84 4.11
CA ILE A 95 -6.07 10.53 3.49
C ILE A 95 -5.01 10.30 2.43
N GLY A 96 -4.13 9.34 2.69
CA GLY A 96 -3.27 8.76 1.67
C GLY A 96 -3.96 7.57 1.01
N GLN A 97 -3.68 7.33 -0.27
CA GLN A 97 -4.25 6.24 -1.03
C GLN A 97 -3.17 5.28 -1.55
N VAL A 98 -3.45 4.00 -1.37
CA VAL A 98 -2.73 2.88 -1.98
C VAL A 98 -3.71 2.11 -2.85
N CYS A 99 -3.23 1.57 -3.96
CA CYS A 99 -4.00 0.76 -4.90
C CYS A 99 -3.41 -0.64 -4.93
N MET A 100 -4.27 -1.66 -4.83
CA MET A 100 -3.96 -3.06 -5.09
C MET A 100 -4.62 -3.45 -6.42
N THR A 101 -3.86 -4.01 -7.36
CA THR A 101 -4.35 -4.29 -8.71
C THR A 101 -3.61 -5.45 -9.38
N ASN A 102 -4.33 -6.21 -10.20
CA ASN A 102 -3.77 -7.22 -11.12
C ASN A 102 -3.95 -6.80 -12.61
N ASN A 103 -4.12 -5.50 -12.87
CA ASN A 103 -4.48 -4.91 -14.15
C ASN A 103 -5.89 -5.25 -14.70
N ARG A 104 -6.62 -6.18 -14.07
CA ARG A 104 -8.03 -6.48 -14.40
C ARG A 104 -9.00 -5.92 -13.38
N GLN A 105 -8.63 -6.01 -12.11
CA GLN A 105 -9.38 -5.52 -10.96
C GLN A 105 -8.50 -4.58 -10.15
N THR A 106 -9.13 -3.63 -9.46
CA THR A 106 -8.43 -2.65 -8.64
C THR A 106 -9.23 -2.38 -7.38
N VAL A 107 -8.54 -2.41 -6.24
CA VAL A 107 -9.09 -2.12 -4.91
C VAL A 107 -8.24 -1.03 -4.27
N ASN A 108 -8.91 -0.06 -3.65
CA ASN A 108 -8.23 1.09 -3.06
C ASN A 108 -8.21 1.01 -1.54
N PHE A 109 -7.05 1.28 -0.95
CA PHE A 109 -6.88 1.44 0.49
C PHE A 109 -6.67 2.91 0.83
N LEU A 110 -7.38 3.37 1.83
CA LEU A 110 -7.32 4.74 2.35
C LEU A 110 -6.68 4.73 3.73
N TYR A 111 -5.59 5.46 3.88
CA TYR A 111 -4.97 5.71 5.17
C TYR A 111 -5.69 6.84 5.88
N SER A 112 -6.04 6.68 7.14
CA SER A 112 -6.49 7.76 8.00
C SER A 112 -5.66 7.75 9.28
N ARG A 113 -5.08 8.89 9.69
CA ARG A 113 -4.33 8.99 10.95
C ARG A 113 -5.13 8.48 12.16
N LYS A 114 -6.46 8.64 12.17
CA LYS A 114 -7.33 8.24 13.28
C LYS A 114 -7.79 6.78 13.23
N LYS A 115 -7.91 6.21 12.03
CA LYS A 115 -8.55 4.89 11.83
C LYS A 115 -7.59 3.83 11.25
N GLY A 116 -6.37 4.21 10.88
CA GLY A 116 -5.46 3.35 10.14
C GLY A 116 -5.89 3.17 8.69
N TRP A 117 -5.52 2.04 8.10
CA TRP A 117 -5.85 1.67 6.73
C TRP A 117 -7.27 1.12 6.63
N LEU A 118 -8.02 1.62 5.66
CA LEU A 118 -9.39 1.23 5.36
C LEU A 118 -9.50 0.77 3.91
N VAL A 119 -10.31 -0.25 3.63
CA VAL A 119 -10.71 -0.58 2.26
C VAL A 119 -11.77 0.42 1.81
N MET A 120 -11.55 1.09 0.67
CA MET A 120 -12.37 2.23 0.23
C MET A 120 -13.83 1.81 -0.01
N GLU A 121 -14.03 0.65 -0.64
CA GLU A 121 -15.31 0.16 -1.17
C GLU A 121 -16.32 -0.10 -0.06
N ASN A 122 -15.85 -0.55 1.11
CA ASN A 122 -16.72 -0.89 2.25
C ASN A 122 -16.38 -0.10 3.53
N ARG A 123 -15.35 0.75 3.49
CA ARG A 123 -14.84 1.57 4.61
C ARG A 123 -14.51 0.77 5.88
N LYS A 124 -14.24 -0.52 5.75
CA LYS A 124 -13.80 -1.38 6.86
C LYS A 124 -12.29 -1.28 7.05
N PRO A 125 -11.78 -1.48 8.28
CA PRO A 125 -10.36 -1.63 8.52
C PRO A 125 -9.74 -2.71 7.63
N LEU A 126 -8.54 -2.46 7.12
CA LEU A 126 -7.76 -3.46 6.41
C LEU A 126 -7.21 -4.47 7.42
N THR A 127 -7.70 -5.70 7.36
CA THR A 127 -7.21 -6.81 8.18
C THR A 127 -6.52 -7.86 7.31
N ARG A 128 -5.82 -8.80 7.94
CA ARG A 128 -5.18 -9.93 7.26
C ARG A 128 -6.19 -10.73 6.42
N GLU A 129 -7.36 -11.03 6.97
CA GLU A 129 -8.40 -11.83 6.30
C GLU A 129 -8.94 -11.11 5.07
N ILE A 130 -9.19 -9.81 5.18
CA ILE A 130 -9.66 -9.00 4.05
C ILE A 130 -8.59 -8.94 2.97
N PHE A 131 -7.35 -8.66 3.34
CA PHE A 131 -6.25 -8.57 2.39
C PHE A 131 -6.00 -9.90 1.67
N LEU A 132 -5.94 -11.02 2.39
CA LEU A 132 -5.72 -12.34 1.78
C LEU A 132 -6.90 -12.76 0.91
N GLY A 133 -8.14 -12.48 1.31
CA GLY A 133 -9.31 -12.74 0.47
C GLY A 133 -9.32 -11.91 -0.83
N LEU A 134 -8.83 -10.67 -0.78
CA LEU A 134 -8.63 -9.87 -2.00
C LEU A 134 -7.51 -10.42 -2.88
N LEU A 135 -6.41 -10.88 -2.27
CA LEU A 135 -5.29 -11.48 -3.00
C LEU A 135 -5.73 -12.77 -3.72
N GLU A 136 -6.47 -13.64 -3.05
CA GLU A 136 -7.02 -14.86 -3.62
C GLU A 136 -7.97 -14.60 -4.79
N GLN A 137 -8.80 -13.54 -4.70
CA GLN A 137 -9.68 -13.14 -5.81
C GLN A 137 -8.93 -12.61 -7.04
N MET A 138 -7.70 -12.14 -6.85
CA MET A 138 -6.89 -11.51 -7.90
C MET A 138 -5.90 -12.47 -8.58
N CYS A 139 -5.71 -13.70 -8.10
CA CYS A 139 -4.69 -14.63 -8.61
C CYS A 139 -5.19 -15.77 -9.52
#